data_AF-A0A2S8FM83-F1
#
_entry.id   AF-A0A2S8FM83-F1
#
_cell.length_a   1.000
_cell.length_b   1.000
_cell.length_c   1.000
_cell.angle_alpha   90.00
_cell.angle_beta   90.00
_cell.angle_gamma   90.00
#
_symmetry.space_group_name_H-M   'P 1'
#
loop_
_entity.id
_entity.type
_entity.pdbx_description
1 polymer ?
#
loop_
_entity_poly.entity_id
_entity_poly.type
_entity_poly.pdbx_seq_one_letter_code
_entity_poly.pdbx_strand_id
1 'polypeptide(L)'
;MNFQQKYPIGTLFLDALFATLLAVVGLSIAGVIQESVTPSARWMYPIWGTIGMVPVLCYMQLRGVGNFDKWDALFALPIPIVLAVVVYFYGDQYIMFVMMLLIFLSRWAKDWLMPSAVQEQ
;
A
#
# COMPACT_ATOMS: atom_id res chain seq x y z
N MET A 1 14.01 22.41 -2.84
CA MET A 1 13.28 23.22 -1.84
C MET A 1 13.10 22.34 -0.58
N ASN A 2 13.59 22.80 0.58
CA ASN A 2 13.82 21.95 1.77
C ASN A 2 12.53 21.34 2.35
N PHE A 3 12.53 20.02 2.57
CA PHE A 3 11.41 19.24 3.11
C PHE A 3 10.91 19.78 4.48
N GLN A 4 11.83 20.35 5.27
CA GLN A 4 11.58 21.00 6.57
C GLN A 4 10.76 22.29 6.49
N GLN A 5 10.69 22.95 5.33
CA GLN A 5 10.02 24.24 5.18
C GLN A 5 8.56 24.09 4.72
N LYS A 6 8.17 22.90 4.24
CA LYS A 6 6.85 22.64 3.62
C LYS A 6 5.80 22.12 4.63
N TYR A 7 6.20 21.60 5.79
CA TYR A 7 5.29 21.02 6.77
C TYR A 7 5.73 21.36 8.21
N PRO A 8 5.18 22.42 8.85
CA PRO A 8 5.35 22.62 10.28
C PRO A 8 4.89 21.37 11.05
N ILE A 9 5.50 21.06 12.19
CA ILE A 9 5.24 19.83 12.98
C ILE A 9 3.73 19.57 13.20
N GLY A 10 2.92 20.62 13.36
CA GLY A 10 1.46 20.50 13.48
C GLY A 10 0.75 19.94 12.24
N THR A 11 1.21 20.25 11.03
CA THR A 11 0.62 19.69 9.80
C THR A 11 1.01 18.24 9.60
N LEU A 12 2.24 17.85 9.97
CA LEU A 12 2.68 16.45 9.94
C LEU A 12 1.84 15.58 10.89
N PHE A 13 1.57 16.10 12.10
CA PHE A 13 0.74 15.40 13.07
C PHE A 13 -0.70 15.23 12.56
N LEU A 14 -1.30 16.28 11.99
CA LEU A 14 -2.62 16.21 11.38
C LEU A 14 -2.67 15.21 10.21
N ASP A 15 -1.67 15.23 9.33
CA ASP A 15 -1.60 14.31 8.19
C ASP A 15 -1.49 12.85 8.64
N ALA A 16 -0.66 12.58 9.66
CA ALA A 16 -0.55 11.25 10.25
C ALA A 16 -1.86 10.79 10.90
N LEU A 17 -2.56 11.69 11.60
CA LEU A 17 -3.84 11.41 12.24
C LEU A 17 -4.92 11.10 11.19
N PHE A 18 -5.02 11.91 10.13
CA PHE A 18 -5.96 11.67 9.03
C PHE A 18 -5.65 10.39 8.28
N ALA A 19 -4.38 10.12 7.95
CA ALA A 19 -3.98 8.87 7.31
C ALA A 19 -4.33 7.65 8.17
N THR A 20 -4.13 7.75 9.48
CA THR A 20 -4.48 6.67 10.43
C THR A 20 -5.99 6.45 10.48
N LEU A 21 -6.79 7.52 10.59
CA LEU A 21 -8.25 7.42 10.58
C LEU A 21 -8.76 6.80 9.28
N LEU A 22 -8.24 7.24 8.14
CA LEU A 22 -8.59 6.69 6.83
C LEU A 22 -8.20 5.21 6.72
N ALA A 23 -7.03 4.82 7.23
CA ALA A 23 -6.59 3.44 7.26
C ALA A 23 -7.52 2.57 8.10
N VAL A 24 -7.85 3.02 9.32
CA VAL A 24 -8.74 2.29 10.23
C VAL A 24 -10.12 2.12 9.62
N VAL A 25 -10.71 3.20 9.08
CA VAL A 25 -12.03 3.15 8.44
C VAL A 25 -12.02 2.25 7.21
N GLY A 26 -11.04 2.43 6.32
CA GLY A 26 -10.92 1.66 5.09
C GLY A 26 -10.71 0.16 5.34
N LEU A 27 -9.82 -0.20 6.28
CA LEU A 27 -9.60 -1.59 6.67
C LEU A 27 -10.81 -2.19 7.39
N SER A 28 -11.53 -1.42 8.21
CA SER A 28 -12.74 -1.90 8.89
C SER A 28 -13.84 -2.23 7.88
N ILE A 29 -14.08 -1.34 6.92
CA ILE A 29 -15.05 -1.58 5.84
C ILE A 29 -14.64 -2.79 5.00
N ALA A 30 -13.35 -2.88 4.64
CA ALA A 30 -12.84 -4.02 3.88
C ALA A 30 -13.01 -5.34 4.65
N GLY A 31 -12.78 -5.34 5.96
CA GLY A 31 -13.03 -6.49 6.84
C GLY A 31 -14.49 -6.92 6.84
N VAL A 32 -15.42 -5.98 7.04
CA VAL A 32 -16.87 -6.27 7.01
C VAL A 32 -17.31 -6.84 5.66
N ILE A 33 -16.81 -6.28 4.55
CA ILE A 33 -17.13 -6.79 3.21
C ILE A 33 -16.53 -8.18 3.01
N GLN A 34 -15.29 -8.41 3.44
CA GLN A 34 -14.65 -9.72 3.35
C GLN A 34 -15.44 -10.79 4.11
N GLU A 35 -15.90 -10.49 5.33
CA GLU A 35 -16.72 -11.41 6.13
C GLU A 35 -18.09 -11.67 5.48
N SER A 36 -18.63 -10.68 4.77
CA SER A 36 -19.94 -10.80 4.10
C SER A 36 -19.86 -11.56 2.78
N VAL A 37 -18.83 -11.29 1.95
CA VAL A 37 -18.72 -11.80 0.58
C VAL A 37 -17.92 -13.10 0.54
N THR A 38 -16.83 -13.19 1.31
CA THR A 38 -15.87 -14.31 1.25
C THR A 38 -15.39 -14.75 2.64
N PRO A 39 -16.30 -15.20 3.54
CA PRO A 39 -16.02 -15.44 4.96
C PRO A 39 -14.97 -16.53 5.23
N SER A 40 -14.91 -17.56 4.39
CA SER A 40 -13.98 -18.68 4.55
C SER A 40 -12.66 -18.51 3.78
N ALA A 41 -12.54 -17.49 2.93
CA ALA A 41 -11.41 -17.30 2.04
C ALA A 41 -10.33 -16.42 2.69
N ARG A 42 -9.58 -16.98 3.64
CA ARG A 42 -8.51 -16.24 4.34
C ARG A 42 -7.44 -15.68 3.39
N TRP A 43 -7.17 -16.38 2.30
CA TRP A 43 -6.25 -15.92 1.25
C TRP A 43 -6.68 -14.61 0.58
N MET A 44 -7.94 -14.18 0.75
CA MET A 44 -8.43 -12.89 0.25
C MET A 44 -8.17 -11.72 1.21
N TYR A 45 -7.75 -11.96 2.46
CA TYR A 45 -7.43 -10.89 3.41
C TYR A 45 -6.40 -9.89 2.88
N PRO A 46 -5.28 -10.31 2.23
CA PRO A 46 -4.33 -9.36 1.65
C PRO A 46 -4.94 -8.49 0.54
N ILE A 47 -5.87 -9.05 -0.24
CA ILE A 47 -6.54 -8.34 -1.35
C ILE A 47 -7.49 -7.29 -0.77
N TRP A 48 -8.39 -7.70 0.13
CA TRP A 48 -9.31 -6.79 0.80
C TRP A 48 -8.58 -5.73 1.63
N GLY A 49 -7.51 -6.11 2.33
CA GLY A 49 -6.65 -5.19 3.05
C GLY A 49 -6.03 -4.13 2.14
N THR A 50 -5.57 -4.52 0.94
CA THR A 50 -5.04 -3.56 -0.05
C THR A 50 -6.12 -2.60 -0.55
N ILE A 51 -7.34 -3.08 -0.80
CA ILE A 51 -8.49 -2.25 -1.16
C ILE A 51 -8.81 -1.26 -0.03
N GLY A 52 -8.79 -1.72 1.22
CA GLY A 52 -9.01 -0.88 2.40
C GLY A 52 -7.97 0.24 2.57
N MET A 53 -6.79 0.11 1.98
CA MET A 53 -5.73 1.13 2.02
C MET A 53 -5.86 2.18 0.91
N VAL A 54 -6.71 1.98 -0.11
CA VAL A 54 -6.90 2.92 -1.23
C VAL A 54 -7.23 4.36 -0.76
N PRO A 55 -8.12 4.60 0.22
CA PRO A 55 -8.40 5.95 0.70
C PRO A 55 -7.16 6.67 1.25
N VAL A 56 -6.26 5.94 1.91
CA VAL A 56 -5.00 6.48 2.44
C VAL A 56 -4.08 6.87 1.29
N LEU A 57 -3.96 6.01 0.28
CA LEU A 57 -3.15 6.29 -0.90
C LEU A 57 -3.66 7.51 -1.66
N CYS A 58 -4.97 7.63 -1.86
CA CYS A 58 -5.58 8.81 -2.47
C CYS A 58 -5.32 10.07 -1.65
N TYR A 59 -5.44 10.01 -0.32
CA TYR A 59 -5.15 11.13 0.56
C TYR A 59 -3.66 11.56 0.48
N MET A 60 -2.74 10.60 0.50
CA MET A 60 -1.30 10.85 0.38
C MET A 60 -0.96 11.52 -0.95
N GLN A 61 -1.54 11.04 -2.06
CA GLN A 61 -1.40 11.67 -3.38
C GLN A 61 -1.95 13.11 -3.39
N LEU A 62 -3.13 13.35 -2.83
CA LEU A 62 -3.72 14.70 -2.74
C LEU A 62 -2.86 15.68 -1.91
N ARG A 63 -2.18 15.20 -0.88
CA ARG A 63 -1.28 16.02 -0.04
C ARG A 63 0.12 16.20 -0.66
N GLY A 64 0.40 15.54 -1.78
CA GLY A 64 1.73 15.50 -2.39
C GLY A 64 2.77 14.86 -1.47
N VAL A 65 2.33 13.94 -0.59
CA VAL A 65 3.18 13.21 0.34
C VAL A 65 3.45 11.84 -0.26
N GLY A 66 4.68 11.66 -0.76
CA GLY A 66 5.06 10.49 -1.54
C GLY A 66 4.74 10.68 -3.02
N ASN A 67 5.78 10.67 -3.87
CA ASN A 67 5.63 10.64 -5.32
C ASN A 67 5.19 9.23 -5.73
N PHE A 68 3.94 8.87 -5.45
CA PHE A 68 3.32 7.67 -5.97
C PHE A 68 3.03 7.89 -7.45
N ASP A 69 3.97 7.51 -8.30
CA ASP A 69 3.78 7.52 -9.74
C ASP A 69 2.91 6.33 -10.18
N LYS A 70 2.31 6.40 -11.37
CA LYS A 70 1.54 5.31 -11.99
C LYS A 70 2.34 4.00 -12.02
N TRP A 71 3.65 4.10 -12.12
CA TRP A 71 4.56 2.96 -12.10
C TRP A 71 4.67 2.33 -10.71
N ASP A 72 4.62 3.10 -9.63
CA ASP A 72 4.59 2.53 -8.27
C ASP A 72 3.35 1.68 -8.06
N ALA A 73 2.20 2.13 -8.56
CA ALA A 73 0.98 1.33 -8.53
C ALA A 73 1.10 0.05 -9.37
N LEU A 74 1.68 0.13 -10.57
CA LEU A 74 1.88 -1.03 -11.44
C LEU A 74 2.80 -2.09 -10.81
N PHE A 75 3.92 -1.67 -10.22
CA PHE A 75 4.86 -2.58 -9.56
C PHE A 75 4.36 -3.10 -8.21
N ALA A 76 3.44 -2.39 -7.55
CA ALA A 76 2.82 -2.84 -6.30
C ALA A 76 1.63 -3.77 -6.51
N LEU A 77 0.97 -3.75 -7.68
CA LEU A 77 -0.23 -4.54 -7.97
C LEU A 77 -0.04 -6.07 -7.83
N PRO A 78 1.10 -6.67 -8.19
CA PRO A 78 1.33 -8.10 -7.99
C PRO A 78 1.44 -8.50 -6.51
N ILE A 79 1.80 -7.57 -5.62
CA ILE A 79 2.04 -7.85 -4.19
C ILE A 79 0.85 -8.53 -3.51
N PRO A 80 -0.38 -7.98 -3.54
CA PRO A 80 -1.54 -8.62 -2.93
C PRO A 80 -1.85 -10.00 -3.52
N ILE A 81 -1.59 -10.21 -4.82
CA ILE A 81 -1.80 -11.50 -5.48
C ILE A 81 -0.80 -12.54 -4.97
N VAL A 82 0.48 -12.18 -4.89
CA VAL A 82 1.50 -13.08 -4.37
C VAL A 82 1.25 -13.39 -2.89
N LEU A 83 0.87 -12.39 -2.09
CA LEU A 83 0.50 -12.62 -0.69
C LEU A 83 -0.72 -13.53 -0.55
N ALA A 84 -1.74 -13.36 -1.39
CA ALA A 84 -2.88 -14.25 -1.44
C ALA A 84 -2.48 -15.70 -1.75
N VAL A 85 -1.61 -15.91 -2.75
CA VAL A 85 -1.08 -17.25 -3.09
C VAL A 85 -0.29 -17.84 -1.92
N VAL A 86 0.55 -17.02 -1.25
CA VAL A 86 1.32 -17.46 -0.09
C VAL A 86 0.42 -17.90 1.05
N VAL A 87 -0.63 -17.13 1.35
CA VAL A 87 -1.60 -17.50 2.37
C VAL A 87 -2.33 -18.79 1.99
N TYR A 88 -2.72 -18.93 0.72
CA TYR A 88 -3.43 -20.11 0.23
C TYR A 88 -2.61 -21.40 0.39
N PHE A 89 -1.32 -21.37 0.06
CA PHE A 89 -0.46 -22.57 0.06
C PHE A 89 0.33 -22.80 1.35
N TYR A 90 0.74 -21.72 2.02
CA TYR A 90 1.71 -21.77 3.13
C TYR A 90 1.19 -21.15 4.45
N GLY A 91 -0.01 -20.55 4.42
CA GLY A 91 -0.65 -19.90 5.56
C GLY A 91 -0.06 -18.53 5.92
N ASP A 92 -0.61 -17.94 6.98
CA ASP A 92 -0.40 -16.52 7.32
C ASP A 92 1.01 -16.21 7.87
N GLN A 93 1.72 -17.23 8.35
CA GLN A 93 3.02 -17.11 9.02
C GLN A 93 4.12 -16.47 8.16
N TYR A 94 4.00 -16.54 6.83
CA TYR A 94 5.01 -16.00 5.90
C TYR A 94 4.64 -14.62 5.34
N ILE A 95 3.46 -14.07 5.65
CA ILE A 95 2.96 -12.82 5.05
C ILE A 95 3.95 -11.68 5.26
N MET A 96 4.40 -11.42 6.49
CA MET A 96 5.32 -10.30 6.75
C MET A 96 6.64 -10.46 6.02
N PHE A 97 7.23 -11.66 6.03
CA PHE A 97 8.50 -11.92 5.37
C PHE A 97 8.39 -11.70 3.85
N VAL A 98 7.35 -12.28 3.23
CA VAL A 98 7.11 -12.13 1.79
C VAL A 98 6.76 -10.69 1.43
N MET A 99 5.96 -10.00 2.24
CA MET A 99 5.60 -8.60 2.02
C MET A 99 6.84 -7.70 2.00
N MET A 100 7.75 -7.87 2.96
CA MET A 100 9.00 -7.09 2.99
C MET A 100 9.87 -7.37 1.75
N LEU A 101 9.99 -8.64 1.37
CA LEU A 101 10.76 -9.04 0.20
C LEU A 101 10.16 -8.44 -1.08
N LEU A 102 8.84 -8.49 -1.24
CA LEU A 102 8.15 -7.95 -2.41
C LEU A 102 8.21 -6.42 -2.50
N ILE A 103 8.17 -5.70 -1.38
CA ILE A 103 8.35 -4.24 -1.37
C ILE A 103 9.77 -3.86 -1.83
N PHE A 104 10.78 -4.63 -1.39
CA PHE A 104 12.15 -4.42 -1.84
C PHE A 104 12.30 -4.76 -3.34
N LEU A 105 11.73 -5.90 -3.75
CA LEU A 105 11.81 -6.38 -5.12
C LEU A 105 11.07 -5.46 -6.09
N SER A 106 9.93 -4.90 -5.70
CA SER A 106 9.15 -3.98 -6.53
C SER A 106 9.89 -2.66 -6.77
N ARG A 107 10.56 -2.14 -5.74
CA ARG A 107 11.47 -0.99 -5.88
C ARG A 107 12.66 -1.29 -6.78
N TRP A 108 13.35 -2.41 -6.53
CA TRP A 108 14.47 -2.82 -7.35
C TRP A 108 14.06 -3.04 -8.81
N ALA A 109 12.92 -3.68 -9.05
CA ALA A 109 12.36 -3.87 -10.38
C ALA A 109 12.02 -2.55 -11.05
N LYS A 110 11.40 -1.60 -10.33
CA LYS A 110 11.12 -0.25 -10.84
C LYS A 110 12.41 0.45 -11.29
N ASP A 111 13.44 0.43 -10.47
CA ASP A 111 14.71 1.11 -10.74
C ASP A 111 15.50 0.43 -11.88
N TRP A 112 15.34 -0.88 -12.05
CA TRP A 112 16.04 -1.64 -13.09
C TRP A 112 15.31 -1.63 -14.44
N LEU A 113 13.97 -1.70 -14.44
CA LEU A 113 13.15 -1.73 -15.66
C LEU A 113 12.84 -0.33 -16.22
N MET A 114 12.92 0.73 -15.41
CA MET A 114 12.67 2.09 -15.88
C MET A 114 13.99 2.85 -16.09
N PRO A 115 14.32 3.27 -17.34
CA PRO A 115 15.47 4.12 -17.58
C PRO A 115 15.30 5.48 -16.90
N SER A 116 16.42 6.08 -16.47
CA SER A 116 16.49 7.33 -15.70
C SER A 116 15.73 8.52 -16.32
N ALA A 117 15.52 8.53 -17.63
CA ALA A 117 14.73 9.55 -18.35
C ALA A 117 13.22 9.53 -18.04
N VAL A 118 12.69 8.44 -17.45
CA VAL A 118 11.28 8.32 -17.05
C VAL A 118 11.08 8.71 -15.58
N GLN A 119 12.15 8.75 -14.78
CA GLN A 119 12.09 9.04 -13.35
C GLN A 119 12.03 10.55 -13.01
N GLU A 120 12.23 11.44 -13.99
CA GLU A 120 12.23 12.90 -13.83
C GLU A 120 10.92 13.60 -14.28
N GLN A 121 9.89 12.86 -14.71
CA GLN A 121 8.55 13.40 -15.02
C GLN A 121 7.61 13.29 -13.82
#